data_AF-A0A2J7PQV7-F1
#
_entry.id   AF-A0A2J7PQV7-F1
#
_cell.length_a   1.000
_cell.length_b   1.000
_cell.length_c   1.000
_cell.angle_alpha   90.00
_cell.angle_beta   90.00
_cell.angle_gamma   90.00
#
_symmetry.space_group_name_H-M   'P 1'
#
loop_
_entity.id
_entity.type
_entity.pdbx_description
1 polymer ?
#
loop_
_entity_poly.entity_id
_entity_poly.type
_entity_poly.pdbx_seq_one_letter_code
_entity_poly.pdbx_strand_id
1 'polypeptide(L)'
;MFAFNAAKGSVRGSLEELRALKELTQLKDLKGSSGMNRPSSGGPHHSTESGPTKIVPGAVTFQNTEAMTRMSSVSPVGTIAYIIDEEALLVRVNNGWQYIALGGLLPITTQPPPTTTPHSVKPPFEASNLINTKPIPVEGPSLRMAALNEPCTGDMTGVRGADYSCYRESRRAGLRGTFRAFLSSRVQNLDSIVRFSDRELPVVNIKGEVLFNSWKDMFNGDGGFFSQQARIYSFSGKNILTDFAWPQKIVWHGSHLLGERAMDTYCDAWHSASTDKVGLASSLLKNKLLDQERYSCNNRFAVLCIEATSQYSRRRRRRNADEDKELSEGEYQVQLEELISDKGRK
;
A
#
# COMPACT_ATOMS: atom_id res chain seq x y z
N MET A 1 0.07 7.69 -69.09
CA MET A 1 0.70 8.74 -68.25
C MET A 1 0.56 8.28 -66.80
N PHE A 2 1.70 8.25 -66.09
CA PHE A 2 1.98 7.75 -64.72
C PHE A 2 0.94 8.17 -63.65
N ALA A 3 0.76 7.54 -62.47
CA ALA A 3 1.71 6.83 -61.60
C ALA A 3 1.03 5.87 -60.59
N PHE A 4 1.85 4.98 -60.03
CA PHE A 4 1.63 3.95 -59.00
C PHE A 4 1.41 4.50 -57.58
N ASN A 5 0.67 3.76 -56.72
CA ASN A 5 1.28 3.17 -55.52
C ASN A 5 0.40 2.12 -54.81
N ALA A 6 1.05 1.04 -54.38
CA ALA A 6 0.53 -0.09 -53.63
C ALA A 6 1.14 -0.09 -52.21
N ALA A 7 0.39 -0.58 -51.21
CA ALA A 7 0.93 -0.94 -49.90
C ALA A 7 0.39 -2.31 -49.47
N LYS A 8 1.31 -3.26 -49.23
CA LYS A 8 1.10 -4.62 -48.73
C LYS A 8 1.46 -4.70 -47.24
N GLY A 9 0.77 -5.58 -46.52
CA GLY A 9 0.99 -5.87 -45.10
C GLY A 9 2.08 -6.93 -44.81
N SER A 10 2.59 -6.83 -43.59
CA SER A 10 2.99 -7.86 -42.60
C SER A 10 3.57 -9.22 -43.05
N VAL A 11 4.89 -9.40 -42.90
CA VAL A 11 5.56 -10.68 -42.51
C VAL A 11 6.88 -10.35 -41.77
N ARG A 12 6.95 -10.49 -40.44
CA ARG A 12 8.21 -10.32 -39.67
C ARG A 12 8.40 -11.28 -38.47
N GLY A 13 7.65 -12.38 -38.40
CA GLY A 13 7.71 -13.31 -37.25
C GLY A 13 8.62 -14.54 -37.40
N SER A 14 9.05 -14.94 -38.60
CA SER A 14 9.56 -16.31 -38.82
C SER A 14 11.08 -16.51 -38.73
N LEU A 15 11.90 -15.45 -38.72
CA LEU A 15 13.37 -15.59 -38.86
C LEU A 15 14.13 -15.60 -37.51
N GLU A 16 13.55 -15.01 -36.47
CA GLU A 16 14.14 -14.95 -35.12
C GLU A 16 13.95 -16.27 -34.36
N GLU A 17 12.80 -16.95 -34.53
CA GLU A 17 12.56 -18.28 -33.94
C GLU A 17 13.55 -19.34 -34.46
N LEU A 18 13.93 -19.27 -35.74
CA LEU A 18 14.90 -20.20 -36.35
C LEU A 18 16.33 -19.97 -35.84
N ARG A 19 16.67 -18.79 -35.33
CA ARG A 19 17.98 -18.54 -34.70
C ARG A 19 18.02 -19.11 -33.28
N ALA A 20 16.97 -18.89 -32.49
CA ALA A 20 16.89 -19.39 -31.12
C ALA A 20 16.94 -20.93 -31.04
N LEU A 21 16.32 -21.65 -31.98
CA LEU A 21 16.35 -23.12 -32.04
C LEU A 21 17.74 -23.68 -32.42
N LYS A 22 18.55 -22.94 -33.17
CA LYS A 22 19.90 -23.34 -33.57
C LYS A 22 20.91 -23.17 -32.43
N GLU A 23 20.74 -22.15 -31.58
CA GLU A 23 21.58 -21.96 -30.39
C GLU A 23 21.32 -23.02 -29.31
N LEU A 24 20.05 -23.41 -29.13
CA LEU A 24 19.65 -24.48 -28.19
C LEU A 24 20.17 -25.88 -28.57
N THR A 25 20.34 -26.16 -29.87
CA THR A 25 20.91 -27.43 -30.34
C THR A 25 22.43 -27.46 -30.18
N GLN A 26 23.11 -26.33 -30.37
CA GLN A 26 24.57 -26.23 -30.22
C GLN A 26 25.04 -26.36 -28.76
N LEU A 27 24.23 -25.92 -27.79
CA LEU A 27 24.48 -26.09 -26.35
C LEU A 27 24.29 -27.53 -25.84
N LYS A 28 23.56 -28.36 -26.58
CA LYS A 28 23.31 -29.77 -26.21
C LYS A 28 24.48 -30.69 -26.59
N ASP A 29 25.17 -30.39 -27.68
CA ASP A 29 26.31 -31.20 -28.17
C ASP A 29 27.62 -30.95 -27.39
N LEU A 30 27.71 -29.84 -26.63
CA LEU A 30 28.89 -29.51 -25.80
C LEU A 30 28.92 -30.18 -24.41
N LYS A 31 27.83 -30.84 -23.98
CA LYS A 31 27.74 -31.47 -22.64
C LYS A 31 27.88 -33.00 -22.66
N GLY A 32 28.13 -33.58 -23.83
CA GLY A 32 28.17 -35.03 -24.05
C GLY A 32 29.55 -35.57 -24.40
N SER A 33 30.62 -35.21 -23.69
CA SER A 33 31.86 -36.00 -23.72
C SER A 33 32.79 -35.65 -22.55
N SER A 34 33.48 -36.68 -22.06
CA SER A 34 34.73 -36.64 -21.27
C SER A 34 34.61 -36.70 -19.74
N GLY A 35 34.59 -37.94 -19.25
CA GLY A 35 35.18 -38.32 -17.96
C GLY A 35 36.55 -38.98 -18.14
N MET A 36 37.34 -38.93 -17.05
CA MET A 36 38.53 -39.73 -16.66
C MET A 36 39.99 -39.26 -16.97
N ASN A 37 40.68 -38.98 -15.85
CA ASN A 37 42.07 -39.29 -15.43
C ASN A 37 43.31 -38.40 -15.75
N ARG A 38 43.99 -38.06 -14.62
CA ARG A 38 45.32 -37.49 -14.26
C ARG A 38 46.58 -38.08 -14.98
N PRO A 39 47.86 -37.64 -14.73
CA PRO A 39 48.44 -36.68 -13.72
C PRO A 39 49.56 -35.69 -14.22
N SER A 40 50.00 -34.77 -13.32
CA SER A 40 51.33 -34.09 -13.18
C SER A 40 51.85 -33.17 -14.32
N SER A 41 52.63 -32.09 -14.18
CA SER A 41 53.43 -31.44 -13.13
C SER A 41 53.87 -30.04 -13.63
N GLY A 42 54.04 -29.05 -12.72
CA GLY A 42 55.06 -27.98 -12.79
C GLY A 42 54.74 -26.65 -13.54
N GLY A 43 54.83 -25.51 -12.84
CA GLY A 43 55.07 -24.18 -13.43
C GLY A 43 54.17 -23.03 -12.90
N PRO A 44 54.74 -21.93 -12.33
CA PRO A 44 53.98 -20.90 -11.62
C PRO A 44 53.52 -19.78 -12.56
N HIS A 45 52.22 -19.51 -12.63
CA HIS A 45 51.70 -18.28 -13.24
C HIS A 45 50.63 -17.65 -12.36
N HIS A 46 51.01 -16.47 -11.85
CA HIS A 46 50.16 -15.47 -11.22
C HIS A 46 48.88 -15.28 -12.04
N SER A 47 47.74 -15.71 -11.51
CA SER A 47 46.42 -15.50 -12.09
C SER A 47 45.53 -14.91 -11.01
N THR A 48 45.14 -13.66 -11.26
CA THR A 48 44.00 -12.96 -10.65
C THR A 48 42.82 -13.92 -10.49
N GLU A 49 42.33 -14.08 -9.25
CA GLU A 49 41.15 -14.88 -8.90
C GLU A 49 39.88 -14.32 -9.57
N SER A 50 39.63 -14.72 -10.81
CA SER A 50 38.27 -14.91 -11.31
C SER A 50 38.04 -16.41 -11.32
N GLY A 51 37.69 -16.96 -10.15
CA GLY A 51 37.41 -18.39 -10.02
C GLY A 51 36.30 -18.82 -11.00
N PRO A 52 36.38 -20.03 -11.58
CA PRO A 52 35.30 -20.56 -12.40
C PRO A 52 34.03 -20.58 -11.57
N THR A 53 32.91 -20.11 -12.14
CA THR A 53 31.59 -20.13 -11.51
C THR A 53 31.31 -21.51 -10.92
N LYS A 54 31.39 -21.62 -9.60
CA LYS A 54 31.22 -22.88 -8.88
C LYS A 54 29.72 -23.13 -8.75
N ILE A 55 29.21 -24.07 -9.53
CA ILE A 55 27.81 -24.47 -9.46
C ILE A 55 27.60 -25.16 -8.11
N VAL A 56 26.81 -24.54 -7.24
CA VAL A 56 26.40 -25.10 -5.96
C VAL A 56 25.15 -25.95 -6.19
N PRO A 57 25.05 -27.18 -5.65
CA PRO A 57 23.85 -28.01 -5.74
C PRO A 57 22.61 -27.26 -5.23
N GLY A 58 21.43 -27.62 -5.75
CA GLY A 58 20.14 -27.04 -5.36
C GLY A 58 19.84 -27.11 -3.85
N ALA A 59 18.72 -26.52 -3.43
CA ALA A 59 18.36 -26.36 -2.02
C ALA A 59 18.44 -27.68 -1.23
N VAL A 60 19.13 -27.65 -0.08
CA VAL A 60 19.28 -28.79 0.83
C VAL A 60 18.24 -28.68 1.94
N THR A 61 17.62 -29.79 2.36
CA THR A 61 16.69 -29.79 3.49
C THR A 61 17.34 -30.43 4.72
N PHE A 62 17.16 -29.80 5.87
CA PHE A 62 17.58 -30.32 7.18
C PHE A 62 16.38 -30.43 8.09
N GLN A 63 16.37 -31.42 8.98
CA GLN A 63 15.28 -31.56 9.96
C GLN A 63 15.29 -30.37 10.93
N ASN A 64 16.46 -30.08 11.52
CA ASN A 64 16.66 -29.03 12.52
C ASN A 64 17.98 -28.28 12.31
N THR A 65 18.18 -27.24 13.12
CA THR A 65 19.38 -26.38 13.09
C THR A 65 20.65 -27.14 13.48
N GLU A 66 20.59 -28.15 14.36
CA GLU A 66 21.76 -28.94 14.75
C GLU A 66 22.27 -29.81 13.59
N ALA A 67 21.37 -30.42 12.82
CA ALA A 67 21.70 -31.20 11.64
C ALA A 67 22.35 -30.32 10.55
N MET A 68 21.81 -29.13 10.34
CA MET A 68 22.37 -28.12 9.44
C MET A 68 23.76 -27.66 9.89
N THR A 69 23.92 -27.39 11.19
CA THR A 69 25.20 -26.92 11.76
C THR A 69 26.30 -27.96 11.60
N ARG A 70 26.01 -29.25 11.81
CA ARG A 70 26.99 -30.34 11.58
C ARG A 70 27.48 -30.41 10.13
N MET A 71 26.63 -30.07 9.18
CA MET A 71 26.96 -30.10 7.74
C MET A 71 27.51 -28.76 7.21
N SER A 72 27.68 -27.76 8.07
CA SER A 72 28.10 -26.40 7.68
C SER A 72 29.54 -26.30 7.18
N SER A 73 30.42 -27.21 7.62
CA SER A 73 31.84 -27.26 7.22
C SER A 73 32.05 -27.82 5.80
N VAL A 74 31.12 -28.67 5.35
CA VAL A 74 31.17 -29.31 4.03
C VAL A 74 30.23 -28.65 3.02
N SER A 75 29.39 -27.71 3.48
CA SER A 75 28.50 -26.91 2.62
C SER A 75 29.22 -25.67 2.10
N PRO A 76 29.39 -25.49 0.78
CA PRO A 76 30.04 -24.31 0.22
C PRO A 76 29.22 -23.03 0.46
N VAL A 77 29.89 -21.88 0.50
CA VAL A 77 29.22 -20.56 0.52
C VAL A 77 28.33 -20.43 -0.72
N GLY A 78 27.11 -19.95 -0.52
CA GLY A 78 26.05 -19.86 -1.53
C GLY A 78 25.05 -21.02 -1.50
N THR A 79 25.25 -22.07 -0.68
CA THR A 79 24.24 -23.13 -0.49
C THR A 79 22.97 -22.56 0.15
N ILE A 80 21.81 -22.92 -0.40
CA ILE A 80 20.50 -22.62 0.18
C ILE A 80 20.04 -23.85 0.96
N ALA A 81 19.53 -23.63 2.17
CA ALA A 81 19.04 -24.67 3.06
C ALA A 81 17.62 -24.36 3.56
N TYR A 82 16.77 -25.37 3.68
CA TYR A 82 15.47 -25.27 4.35
C TYR A 82 15.47 -26.13 5.61
N ILE A 83 15.10 -25.54 6.74
CA ILE A 83 14.97 -26.24 8.03
C ILE A 83 13.49 -26.55 8.25
N ILE A 84 13.17 -27.84 8.36
CA ILE A 84 11.78 -28.30 8.45
C ILE A 84 11.13 -27.85 9.76
N ASP A 85 11.80 -28.04 10.90
CA ASP A 85 11.24 -27.75 12.22
C ASP A 85 10.95 -26.26 12.45
N GLU A 86 11.68 -25.38 11.77
CA GLU A 86 11.49 -23.92 11.84
C GLU A 86 10.73 -23.34 10.65
N GLU A 87 10.39 -24.18 9.66
CA GLU A 87 9.85 -23.77 8.36
C GLU A 87 10.63 -22.60 7.72
N ALA A 88 11.95 -22.58 7.91
CA ALA A 88 12.80 -21.44 7.62
C ALA A 88 13.77 -21.73 6.46
N LEU A 89 13.98 -20.73 5.59
CA LEU A 89 14.99 -20.78 4.53
C LEU A 89 16.22 -19.98 4.93
N LEU A 90 17.40 -20.56 4.71
CA LEU A 90 18.69 -19.95 5.03
C LEU A 90 19.66 -20.05 3.83
N VAL A 91 20.64 -19.15 3.79
CA VAL A 91 21.75 -19.21 2.84
C VAL A 91 23.09 -19.21 3.56
N ARG A 92 24.03 -20.04 3.10
CA ARG A 92 25.41 -20.09 3.62
C ARG A 92 26.16 -18.86 3.15
N VAL A 93 26.51 -17.96 4.07
CA VAL A 93 27.40 -16.80 3.87
C VAL A 93 28.78 -17.10 4.46
N ASN A 94 29.80 -16.27 4.25
CA ASN A 94 31.17 -16.57 4.70
C ASN A 94 31.26 -17.01 6.19
N ASN A 95 30.55 -16.30 7.07
CA ASN A 95 30.67 -16.46 8.51
C ASN A 95 29.56 -17.30 9.16
N GLY A 96 28.69 -17.96 8.38
CA GLY A 96 27.62 -18.80 8.93
C GLY A 96 26.42 -18.92 8.00
N TRP A 97 25.25 -19.13 8.59
CA TRP A 97 23.98 -19.21 7.88
C TRP A 97 23.13 -17.97 8.16
N GLN A 98 22.56 -17.41 7.11
CA GLN A 98 21.72 -16.21 7.17
C GLN A 98 20.27 -16.60 6.89
N TYR A 99 19.36 -16.24 7.78
CA TYR A 99 17.92 -16.39 7.55
C TYR A 99 17.44 -15.50 6.41
N ILE A 100 16.60 -16.08 5.56
CA ILE A 100 15.86 -15.40 4.51
C ILE A 100 14.40 -15.34 4.98
N ALA A 101 13.86 -14.14 5.11
CA ALA A 101 12.46 -13.95 5.47
C ALA A 101 11.56 -14.54 4.37
N LEU A 102 10.81 -15.59 4.71
CA LEU A 102 9.77 -16.15 3.86
C LEU A 102 8.48 -15.36 4.07
N GLY A 103 7.77 -15.08 2.97
CA GLY A 103 6.47 -14.42 3.01
C GLY A 103 5.37 -15.35 3.54
N GLY A 104 4.11 -14.96 3.34
CA GLY A 104 2.97 -15.79 3.74
C GLY A 104 2.94 -17.15 3.03
N LEU A 105 2.65 -18.21 3.79
CA LEU A 105 2.50 -19.57 3.28
C LEU A 105 1.15 -19.73 2.56
N LEU A 106 1.17 -20.38 1.39
CA LEU A 106 -0.05 -20.77 0.67
C LEU A 106 -0.50 -22.15 1.18
N PRO A 107 -1.71 -22.30 1.77
CA PRO A 107 -2.18 -23.59 2.27
C PRO A 107 -2.46 -24.55 1.09
N ILE A 108 -1.91 -25.76 1.15
CA ILE A 108 -2.21 -26.83 0.19
C ILE A 108 -3.59 -27.41 0.53
N THR A 109 -4.57 -27.24 -0.36
CA THR A 109 -5.93 -27.74 -0.15
C THR A 109 -5.96 -29.26 -0.35
N THR A 110 -6.07 -30.03 0.73
CA THR A 110 -6.45 -31.44 0.67
C THR A 110 -7.97 -31.51 0.56
N GLN A 111 -8.49 -31.93 -0.60
CA GLN A 111 -9.92 -32.05 -0.86
C GLN A 111 -10.57 -33.08 0.09
N PRO A 112 -11.66 -32.74 0.81
CA PRO A 112 -12.51 -33.72 1.46
C PRO A 112 -13.70 -34.15 0.56
N PRO A 113 -14.23 -35.38 0.73
CA PRO A 113 -15.26 -35.97 -0.12
C PRO A 113 -16.68 -35.38 0.15
N PRO A 114 -17.63 -35.52 -0.80
CA PRO A 114 -18.93 -34.83 -0.72
C PRO A 114 -19.96 -35.66 0.04
N THR A 115 -20.70 -35.06 0.98
CA THR A 115 -22.03 -35.56 1.36
C THR A 115 -22.97 -34.42 1.79
N THR A 116 -24.23 -34.62 1.43
CA THR A 116 -25.42 -33.77 1.34
C THR A 116 -25.96 -33.24 2.69
N THR A 117 -26.50 -32.02 2.67
CA THR A 117 -27.23 -31.30 3.76
C THR A 117 -28.70 -31.77 3.89
N PRO A 118 -29.59 -31.25 4.79
CA PRO A 118 -29.46 -30.20 5.85
C PRO A 118 -30.13 -30.54 7.23
N HIS A 119 -29.95 -29.70 8.27
CA HIS A 119 -31.02 -29.10 9.13
C HIS A 119 -30.46 -28.33 10.37
N SER A 120 -30.82 -27.03 10.45
CA SER A 120 -31.05 -26.07 11.58
C SER A 120 -30.32 -26.14 12.95
N VAL A 121 -29.84 -24.95 13.39
CA VAL A 121 -29.97 -24.25 14.71
C VAL A 121 -28.65 -23.58 15.15
N LYS A 122 -28.66 -22.25 15.36
CA LYS A 122 -27.57 -21.39 15.93
C LYS A 122 -27.54 -21.45 17.48
N PRO A 123 -26.58 -20.84 18.23
CA PRO A 123 -25.21 -20.27 17.98
C PRO A 123 -24.17 -20.85 19.01
N PRO A 124 -22.94 -20.33 19.32
CA PRO A 124 -22.23 -19.09 18.92
C PRO A 124 -20.74 -19.27 18.51
N PHE A 125 -20.17 -18.18 17.99
CA PHE A 125 -18.75 -18.01 17.60
C PHE A 125 -18.29 -18.79 16.36
N GLU A 126 -18.67 -18.29 15.18
CA GLU A 126 -17.96 -18.60 13.94
C GLU A 126 -16.99 -17.46 13.62
N ALA A 127 -15.72 -17.68 13.97
CA ALA A 127 -14.61 -17.13 13.23
C ALA A 127 -14.59 -17.82 11.86
N SER A 128 -15.32 -17.27 10.89
CA SER A 128 -15.30 -17.75 9.50
C SER A 128 -15.65 -16.60 8.58
N ASN A 129 -14.63 -16.03 7.94
CA ASN A 129 -14.65 -15.51 6.56
C ASN A 129 -13.23 -15.04 6.18
N LEU A 130 -12.28 -15.98 6.06
CA LEU A 130 -10.98 -15.76 5.40
C LEU A 130 -10.91 -16.62 4.16
N ILE A 131 -11.83 -16.37 3.23
CA ILE A 131 -11.79 -16.91 1.88
C ILE A 131 -11.98 -15.72 0.95
N ASN A 132 -10.91 -15.41 0.21
CA ASN A 132 -10.84 -14.40 -0.85
C ASN A 132 -10.91 -12.94 -0.33
N THR A 133 -9.79 -12.33 0.04
CA THR A 133 -9.78 -10.87 0.28
C THR A 133 -9.78 -10.11 -1.05
N LYS A 134 -10.91 -10.18 -1.78
CA LYS A 134 -11.60 -8.92 -2.07
C LYS A 134 -11.78 -8.28 -0.69
N PRO A 135 -11.24 -7.08 -0.45
CA PRO A 135 -11.36 -6.40 0.84
C PRO A 135 -12.79 -6.55 1.32
N ILE A 136 -12.95 -7.30 2.42
CA ILE A 136 -14.26 -7.58 2.98
C ILE A 136 -14.80 -6.20 3.31
N PRO A 137 -15.88 -5.74 2.65
CA PRO A 137 -16.48 -4.47 3.02
C PRO A 137 -16.82 -4.62 4.50
N VAL A 138 -16.22 -3.77 5.34
CA VAL A 138 -16.44 -3.83 6.78
C VAL A 138 -17.94 -3.90 7.03
N GLU A 139 -18.43 -5.03 7.54
CA GLU A 139 -19.83 -5.20 7.90
C GLU A 139 -20.09 -4.37 9.15
N GLY A 140 -20.37 -3.08 8.97
CA GLY A 140 -20.59 -2.17 10.07
C GLY A 140 -20.33 -0.71 9.72
N PRO A 141 -20.50 0.19 10.70
CA PRO A 141 -20.11 1.58 10.55
C PRO A 141 -18.59 1.68 10.33
N SER A 142 -18.19 2.50 9.37
CA SER A 142 -16.79 2.79 9.05
C SER A 142 -16.66 4.24 8.61
N LEU A 143 -15.43 4.75 8.61
CA LEU A 143 -15.08 6.09 8.13
C LEU A 143 -14.35 5.97 6.81
N ARG A 144 -14.91 6.55 5.74
CA ARG A 144 -14.25 6.53 4.43
C ARG A 144 -13.20 7.64 4.32
N MET A 145 -12.03 7.26 3.82
CA MET A 145 -10.94 8.14 3.41
C MET A 145 -10.78 8.10 1.90
N ALA A 146 -10.58 9.27 1.29
CA ALA A 146 -10.29 9.45 -0.13
C ALA A 146 -9.24 10.55 -0.31
N ALA A 147 -8.60 10.61 -1.46
CA ALA A 147 -7.85 11.80 -1.86
C ALA A 147 -8.75 12.76 -2.66
N LEU A 148 -8.40 14.06 -2.66
CA LEU A 148 -8.85 14.95 -3.72
C LEU A 148 -8.40 14.43 -5.09
N ASN A 149 -9.03 14.89 -6.16
CA ASN A 149 -8.77 14.42 -7.53
C ASN A 149 -7.47 14.95 -8.15
N GLU A 150 -6.87 15.96 -7.55
CA GLU A 150 -5.62 16.57 -7.99
C GLU A 150 -4.73 16.91 -6.80
N PRO A 151 -3.39 16.96 -6.97
CA PRO A 151 -2.50 17.43 -5.93
C PRO A 151 -2.60 18.95 -5.73
N CYS A 152 -2.45 19.40 -4.49
CA CYS A 152 -2.60 20.80 -4.08
C CYS A 152 -1.29 21.36 -3.52
N THR A 153 -1.09 22.67 -3.70
CA THR A 153 -0.08 23.43 -2.96
C THR A 153 -0.54 23.63 -1.52
N GLY A 154 0.31 24.27 -0.71
CA GLY A 154 -0.05 24.71 0.64
C GLY A 154 -1.08 25.85 0.67
N ASP A 155 -1.43 26.47 -0.45
CA ASP A 155 -2.53 27.44 -0.51
C ASP A 155 -3.81 26.77 -1.00
N MET A 156 -4.65 26.39 -0.05
CA MET A 156 -5.96 25.78 -0.28
C MET A 156 -7.07 26.75 0.12
N THR A 157 -6.79 28.05 0.11
CA THR A 157 -7.65 29.11 0.67
C THR A 157 -8.03 28.81 2.13
N GLY A 158 -7.06 28.28 2.89
CA GLY A 158 -7.25 27.79 4.24
C GLY A 158 -7.93 26.42 4.35
N VAL A 159 -8.06 25.94 5.59
CA VAL A 159 -8.72 24.64 5.85
C VAL A 159 -10.17 24.60 5.38
N ARG A 160 -10.87 25.75 5.35
CA ARG A 160 -12.28 25.84 4.91
C ARG A 160 -12.43 25.55 3.41
N GLY A 161 -11.53 26.09 2.59
CA GLY A 161 -11.48 25.79 1.16
C GLY A 161 -11.11 24.33 0.87
N ALA A 162 -10.20 23.77 1.67
CA ALA A 162 -9.87 22.34 1.61
C ALA A 162 -11.08 21.46 2.00
N ASP A 163 -11.77 21.76 3.11
CA ASP A 163 -13.00 21.10 3.55
C ASP A 163 -14.09 21.16 2.47
N TYR A 164 -14.28 22.32 1.84
CA TYR A 164 -15.25 22.50 0.76
C TYR A 164 -14.90 21.70 -0.50
N SER A 165 -13.61 21.62 -0.84
CA SER A 165 -13.13 20.78 -1.95
C SER A 165 -13.44 19.31 -1.69
N CYS A 166 -13.20 18.82 -0.46
CA CYS A 166 -13.55 17.47 -0.05
C CYS A 166 -15.06 17.19 -0.17
N TYR A 167 -15.90 18.10 0.31
CA TYR A 167 -17.35 18.00 0.19
C TYR A 167 -17.80 17.90 -1.27
N ARG A 168 -17.34 18.83 -2.10
CA ARG A 168 -17.79 18.95 -3.48
C ARG A 168 -17.41 17.71 -4.31
N GLU A 169 -16.18 17.24 -4.16
CA GLU A 169 -15.72 16.05 -4.88
C GLU A 169 -16.37 14.77 -4.37
N SER A 170 -16.62 14.66 -3.06
CA SER A 170 -17.34 13.50 -2.52
C SER A 170 -18.75 13.41 -3.08
N ARG A 171 -19.45 14.54 -3.22
CA ARG A 171 -20.81 14.60 -3.80
C ARG A 171 -20.82 14.15 -5.26
N ARG A 172 -19.85 14.62 -6.05
CA ARG A 172 -19.69 14.21 -7.46
C ARG A 172 -19.36 12.73 -7.62
N ALA A 173 -18.67 12.15 -6.64
CA ALA A 173 -18.41 10.71 -6.56
C ALA A 173 -19.59 9.90 -5.98
N GLY A 174 -20.75 10.52 -5.71
CA GLY A 174 -21.92 9.86 -5.12
C GLY A 174 -21.77 9.51 -3.63
N LEU A 175 -20.70 9.97 -2.98
CA LEU A 175 -20.46 9.74 -1.55
C LEU A 175 -21.17 10.81 -0.73
N ARG A 176 -22.25 10.40 -0.07
CA ARG A 176 -23.13 11.31 0.67
C ARG A 176 -22.59 11.74 2.04
N GLY A 177 -21.39 11.29 2.44
CA GLY A 177 -20.70 11.54 3.73
C GLY A 177 -20.54 13.01 4.13
N THR A 178 -20.09 13.28 5.35
CA THR A 178 -19.57 14.61 5.72
C THR A 178 -18.06 14.53 5.60
N PHE A 179 -17.49 14.91 4.46
CA PHE A 179 -16.05 14.79 4.21
C PHE A 179 -15.31 16.08 4.59
N ARG A 180 -14.28 15.94 5.41
CA ARG A 180 -13.38 17.03 5.82
C ARG A 180 -11.96 16.73 5.40
N ALA A 181 -11.20 17.77 5.11
CA ALA A 181 -9.79 17.67 4.77
C ALA A 181 -9.01 17.08 5.95
N PHE A 182 -8.15 16.12 5.67
CA PHE A 182 -7.23 15.50 6.62
C PHE A 182 -6.03 16.43 6.86
N LEU A 183 -6.31 17.59 7.45
CA LEU A 183 -5.33 18.64 7.70
C LEU A 183 -5.56 19.22 9.10
N SER A 184 -4.49 19.54 9.81
CA SER A 184 -4.61 20.37 11.01
C SER A 184 -5.07 21.80 10.64
N SER A 185 -5.61 22.54 11.62
CA SER A 185 -5.96 23.95 11.43
C SER A 185 -5.55 24.79 12.63
N ARG A 186 -5.76 26.12 12.56
CA ARG A 186 -5.46 27.05 13.66
C ARG A 186 -6.19 26.67 14.96
N VAL A 187 -7.41 26.16 14.85
CA VAL A 187 -8.31 25.94 16.00
C VAL A 187 -8.59 24.46 16.28
N GLN A 188 -8.21 23.57 15.37
CA GLN A 188 -8.54 22.15 15.46
C GLN A 188 -7.31 21.26 15.19
N ASN A 189 -7.07 20.31 16.09
CA ASN A 189 -6.07 19.26 15.90
C ASN A 189 -6.57 18.24 14.86
N LEU A 190 -5.64 17.59 14.17
CA LEU A 190 -5.95 16.60 13.17
C LEU A 190 -6.73 15.42 13.77
N ASP A 191 -6.34 14.91 14.94
CA ASP A 191 -7.01 13.80 15.66
C ASP A 191 -8.48 14.10 15.99
N SER A 192 -8.83 15.38 16.04
CA SER A 192 -10.13 15.87 16.50
C SER A 192 -11.12 16.17 15.38
N ILE A 193 -10.75 15.93 14.12
CA ILE A 193 -11.65 16.09 12.96
C ILE A 193 -12.84 15.14 13.05
N VAL A 194 -12.57 13.89 13.43
CA VAL A 194 -13.59 12.85 13.58
C VAL A 194 -14.28 12.98 14.94
N ARG A 195 -15.60 12.90 14.90
CA ARG A 195 -16.46 12.93 16.09
C ARG A 195 -16.02 11.89 17.12
N PHE A 196 -15.95 12.29 18.38
CA PHE A 196 -15.40 11.47 19.47
C PHE A 196 -15.96 10.04 19.53
N SER A 197 -17.29 9.86 19.42
CA SER A 197 -17.94 8.54 19.46
C SER A 197 -17.62 7.63 18.29
N ASP A 198 -17.06 8.18 17.22
CA ASP A 198 -16.83 7.48 15.96
C ASP A 198 -15.32 7.18 15.80
N ARG A 199 -14.47 7.59 16.75
CA ARG A 199 -13.01 7.43 16.67
C ARG A 199 -12.52 5.99 16.80
N GLU A 200 -13.35 5.09 17.33
CA GLU A 200 -13.05 3.65 17.42
C GLU A 200 -13.47 2.91 16.14
N LEU A 201 -14.07 3.60 15.14
CA LEU A 201 -14.48 2.97 13.89
C LEU A 201 -13.30 2.80 12.92
N PRO A 202 -13.28 1.72 12.13
CA PRO A 202 -12.25 1.48 11.14
C PRO A 202 -12.25 2.55 10.05
N VAL A 203 -11.05 2.92 9.62
CA VAL A 203 -10.84 3.82 8.49
C VAL A 203 -10.66 2.96 7.24
N VAL A 204 -11.53 3.14 6.26
CA VAL A 204 -11.53 2.40 5.00
C VAL A 204 -11.31 3.37 3.82
N ASN A 205 -10.82 2.88 2.69
CA ASN A 205 -10.83 3.67 1.47
C ASN A 205 -12.25 3.69 0.82
N ILE A 206 -12.42 4.39 -0.29
CA ILE A 206 -13.72 4.46 -1.00
C ILE A 206 -14.18 3.14 -1.63
N LYS A 207 -13.31 2.12 -1.70
CA LYS A 207 -13.66 0.76 -2.13
C LYS A 207 -14.03 -0.15 -0.96
N GLY A 208 -14.01 0.36 0.27
CA GLY A 208 -14.32 -0.39 1.48
C GLY A 208 -13.14 -1.21 2.03
N GLU A 209 -11.94 -1.03 1.51
CA GLU A 209 -10.73 -1.71 2.00
C GLU A 209 -10.21 -1.01 3.26
N VAL A 210 -9.93 -1.75 4.32
CA VAL A 210 -9.41 -1.20 5.58
C VAL A 210 -8.01 -0.61 5.38
N LEU A 211 -7.83 0.63 5.81
CA LEU A 211 -6.54 1.33 5.90
C LEU A 211 -6.00 1.31 7.33
N PHE A 212 -6.88 1.55 8.32
CA PHE A 212 -6.55 1.52 9.75
C PHE A 212 -7.66 0.85 10.54
N ASN A 213 -7.29 0.13 11.60
CA ASN A 213 -8.23 -0.58 12.47
C ASN A 213 -9.20 0.37 13.18
N SER A 214 -8.72 1.56 13.56
CA SER A 214 -9.55 2.65 14.04
C SER A 214 -8.93 4.01 13.70
N TRP A 215 -9.73 5.07 13.75
CA TRP A 215 -9.22 6.44 13.62
C TRP A 215 -8.22 6.80 14.73
N LYS A 216 -8.47 6.34 15.95
CA LYS A 216 -7.61 6.58 17.10
C LYS A 216 -6.24 5.90 16.97
N ASP A 217 -6.19 4.68 16.43
CA ASP A 217 -4.94 3.93 16.28
C ASP A 217 -3.93 4.62 15.37
N MET A 218 -4.39 5.46 14.44
CA MET A 218 -3.52 6.24 13.55
C MET A 218 -2.67 7.27 14.30
N PHE A 219 -3.07 7.66 15.51
CA PHE A 219 -2.41 8.70 16.33
C PHE A 219 -1.76 8.11 17.58
N ASN A 220 -1.22 6.88 17.48
CA ASN A 220 -0.53 6.18 18.57
C ASN A 220 0.96 6.59 18.73
N GLY A 221 1.48 7.44 17.82
CA GLY A 221 2.88 7.88 17.80
C GLY A 221 3.78 7.17 16.78
N ASP A 222 3.32 6.14 16.05
CA ASP A 222 4.12 5.41 15.05
C ASP A 222 4.23 6.13 13.69
N GLY A 223 3.46 7.20 13.52
CA GLY A 223 3.35 7.97 12.28
C GLY A 223 2.20 7.52 11.38
N GLY A 224 1.16 6.89 11.93
CA GLY A 224 0.03 6.39 11.15
C GLY A 224 0.51 5.30 10.20
N PHE A 225 1.16 4.28 10.74
CA PHE A 225 1.75 3.19 9.97
C PHE A 225 0.67 2.34 9.27
N PHE A 226 0.86 2.06 7.98
CA PHE A 226 0.01 1.14 7.23
C PHE A 226 0.55 -0.29 7.35
N SER A 227 -0.29 -1.22 7.82
CA SER A 227 0.06 -2.65 7.93
C SER A 227 0.32 -3.33 6.57
N GLN A 228 -0.24 -2.76 5.50
CA GLN A 228 -0.04 -3.15 4.11
C GLN A 228 0.18 -1.91 3.26
N GLN A 229 0.70 -2.07 2.04
CA GLN A 229 0.88 -0.92 1.14
C GLN A 229 -0.44 -0.16 0.97
N ALA A 230 -0.42 1.15 1.27
CA ALA A 230 -1.61 1.98 1.31
C ALA A 230 -2.31 2.04 -0.05
N ARG A 231 -3.55 1.56 -0.11
CA ARG A 231 -4.41 1.64 -1.31
C ARG A 231 -5.37 2.81 -1.18
N ILE A 232 -4.83 4.02 -1.26
CA ILE A 232 -5.64 5.23 -1.18
C ILE A 232 -6.11 5.61 -2.58
N TYR A 233 -7.41 5.85 -2.71
CA TYR A 233 -8.03 6.25 -3.98
C TYR A 233 -8.54 7.70 -3.89
N SER A 234 -8.40 8.45 -4.98
CA SER A 234 -9.08 9.73 -5.15
C SER A 234 -10.59 9.55 -5.28
N PHE A 235 -11.37 10.61 -5.12
CA PHE A 235 -12.83 10.56 -5.36
C PHE A 235 -13.21 10.09 -6.78
N SER A 236 -12.34 10.30 -7.77
CA SER A 236 -12.48 9.79 -9.16
C SER A 236 -12.07 8.32 -9.33
N GLY A 237 -11.66 7.65 -8.26
CA GLY A 237 -11.33 6.22 -8.26
C GLY A 237 -9.89 5.87 -8.65
N LYS A 238 -9.00 6.87 -8.79
CA LYS A 238 -7.58 6.65 -9.15
C LYS A 238 -6.76 6.31 -7.91
N ASN A 239 -5.88 5.30 -8.00
CA ASN A 239 -4.97 4.98 -6.89
C ASN A 239 -3.81 5.99 -6.88
N ILE A 240 -3.71 6.82 -5.84
CA ILE A 240 -2.73 7.91 -5.78
C ILE A 240 -1.28 7.39 -5.77
N LEU A 241 -1.05 6.15 -5.32
CA LEU A 241 0.28 5.56 -5.27
C LEU A 241 0.79 5.16 -6.66
N THR A 242 -0.10 4.79 -7.58
CA THR A 242 0.28 4.29 -8.91
C THR A 242 -0.04 5.26 -10.04
N ASP A 243 -1.01 6.15 -9.85
CA ASP A 243 -1.45 7.10 -10.88
C ASP A 243 -0.43 8.24 -11.08
N PHE A 244 -0.20 8.64 -12.33
CA PHE A 244 0.77 9.68 -12.69
C PHE A 244 0.32 11.10 -12.31
N ALA A 245 -0.96 11.32 -12.02
CA ALA A 245 -1.46 12.62 -11.56
C ALA A 245 -0.83 13.06 -10.22
N TRP A 246 -0.33 12.10 -9.42
CA TRP A 246 0.47 12.37 -8.22
C TRP A 246 1.91 11.92 -8.46
N PRO A 247 2.76 12.71 -9.14
CA PRO A 247 4.15 12.32 -9.37
C PRO A 247 4.91 12.14 -8.05
N GLN A 248 4.60 12.97 -7.05
CA GLN A 248 5.13 12.89 -5.70
C GLN A 248 4.11 12.20 -4.80
N LYS A 249 4.49 11.04 -4.24
CA LYS A 249 3.62 10.19 -3.40
C LYS A 249 3.57 10.66 -1.95
N ILE A 250 3.36 11.96 -1.78
CA ILE A 250 3.42 12.66 -0.51
C ILE A 250 2.02 13.20 -0.19
N VAL A 251 1.67 13.23 1.09
CA VAL A 251 0.39 13.72 1.61
C VAL A 251 0.61 14.86 2.59
N TRP A 252 -0.02 16.01 2.38
CA TRP A 252 -0.06 17.09 3.36
C TRP A 252 -0.87 16.69 4.60
N HIS A 253 -0.40 17.02 5.81
CA HIS A 253 -1.18 16.86 7.05
C HIS A 253 -0.97 17.99 8.07
N GLY A 254 0.22 18.59 8.14
CA GLY A 254 0.51 19.75 9.01
C GLY A 254 0.42 19.46 10.51
N SER A 255 0.67 18.22 10.93
CA SER A 255 0.47 17.75 12.30
C SER A 255 1.63 16.91 12.81
N HIS A 256 1.75 16.82 14.13
CA HIS A 256 2.65 15.89 14.79
C HIS A 256 2.09 14.46 14.80
N LEU A 257 2.92 13.50 15.26
CA LEU A 257 2.62 12.06 15.26
C LEU A 257 1.32 11.69 16.01
N LEU A 258 0.96 12.47 17.03
CA LEU A 258 -0.26 12.29 17.82
C LEU A 258 -1.47 13.08 17.27
N GLY A 259 -1.33 13.69 16.09
CA GLY A 259 -2.37 14.48 15.45
C GLY A 259 -2.49 15.92 15.98
N GLU A 260 -1.61 16.33 16.89
CA GLU A 260 -1.51 17.70 17.37
C GLU A 260 -1.13 18.64 16.22
N ARG A 261 -1.74 19.83 16.18
CA ARG A 261 -1.45 20.83 15.13
C ARG A 261 -0.01 21.35 15.25
N ALA A 262 0.71 21.36 14.14
CA ALA A 262 2.06 21.90 14.07
C ALA A 262 2.01 23.35 13.58
N MET A 263 1.82 24.30 14.51
CA MET A 263 1.51 25.70 14.22
C MET A 263 2.55 26.42 13.36
N ASP A 264 3.79 25.93 13.34
CA ASP A 264 4.88 26.52 12.56
C ASP A 264 5.06 25.86 11.18
N THR A 265 4.38 24.74 10.93
CA THR A 265 4.62 23.86 9.78
C THR A 265 3.33 23.33 9.16
N TYR A 266 2.42 24.25 8.83
CA TYR A 266 1.14 23.99 8.17
C TYR A 266 0.80 25.04 7.11
N CYS A 267 1.82 25.59 6.42
CA CYS A 267 1.65 26.56 5.33
C CYS A 267 0.80 27.79 5.66
N ASP A 268 1.06 28.41 6.83
CA ASP A 268 0.24 29.50 7.38
C ASP A 268 -1.26 29.14 7.43
N ALA A 269 -1.54 28.02 8.08
CA ALA A 269 -2.87 27.41 8.12
C ALA A 269 -3.48 27.22 6.72
N TRP A 270 -2.65 26.78 5.78
CA TRP A 270 -2.98 26.48 4.40
C TRP A 270 -3.40 27.67 3.52
N HIS A 271 -2.86 28.86 3.79
CA HIS A 271 -3.09 30.09 3.01
C HIS A 271 -1.87 30.52 2.20
N SER A 272 -0.84 29.68 2.09
CA SER A 272 0.40 30.08 1.45
C SER A 272 0.98 28.97 0.59
N ALA A 273 1.31 29.30 -0.65
CA ALA A 273 2.11 28.50 -1.56
C ALA A 273 3.54 29.05 -1.69
N SER A 274 3.98 29.91 -0.75
CA SER A 274 5.31 30.50 -0.78
C SER A 274 6.41 29.46 -0.58
N THR A 275 7.57 29.68 -1.20
CA THR A 275 8.76 28.87 -1.01
C THR A 275 9.34 28.97 0.41
N ASP A 276 9.08 30.10 1.07
CA ASP A 276 9.65 30.43 2.39
C ASP A 276 8.80 29.90 3.55
N LYS A 277 7.62 29.36 3.23
CA LYS A 277 6.76 28.67 4.18
C LYS A 277 6.93 27.17 4.03
N VAL A 278 6.75 26.47 5.14
CA VAL A 278 6.88 25.01 5.21
C VAL A 278 5.62 24.37 5.76
N GLY A 279 5.35 23.16 5.30
CA GLY A 279 4.29 22.29 5.80
C GLY A 279 4.87 20.92 6.17
N LEU A 280 4.24 20.24 7.13
CA LEU A 280 4.48 18.82 7.36
C LEU A 280 3.67 17.98 6.39
N ALA A 281 4.36 17.02 5.78
CA ALA A 281 3.80 16.05 4.86
C ALA A 281 4.44 14.68 5.10
N SER A 282 3.78 13.62 4.61
CA SER A 282 4.26 12.25 4.75
C SER A 282 4.38 11.55 3.40
N SER A 283 5.52 10.92 3.15
CA SER A 283 5.71 10.03 2.01
C SER A 283 5.01 8.69 2.21
N LEU A 284 4.03 8.39 1.35
CA LEU A 284 3.32 7.11 1.34
C LEU A 284 4.24 5.92 1.01
N LEU A 285 5.41 6.18 0.40
CA LEU A 285 6.40 5.15 0.10
C LEU A 285 7.03 4.57 1.38
N LYS A 286 6.95 5.30 2.50
CA LYS A 286 7.41 4.82 3.82
C LYS A 286 6.34 4.05 4.58
N ASN A 287 5.18 3.79 3.97
CA ASN A 287 4.00 3.21 4.62
C ASN A 287 3.60 3.97 5.90
N LYS A 288 3.74 5.30 5.90
CA LYS A 288 3.31 6.18 6.99
C LYS A 288 2.43 7.29 6.44
N LEU A 289 1.46 7.73 7.25
CA LEU A 289 0.57 8.83 6.90
C LEU A 289 0.93 10.14 7.61
N LEU A 290 1.65 10.07 8.73
CA LEU A 290 2.02 11.20 9.58
C LEU A 290 3.53 11.30 9.80
N ASP A 291 4.34 10.85 8.82
CA ASP A 291 5.78 11.07 8.87
C ASP A 291 6.10 12.57 8.97
N GLN A 292 7.17 12.94 9.66
CA GLN A 292 7.44 14.33 10.04
C GLN A 292 8.33 15.05 9.02
N GLU A 293 8.07 14.85 7.73
CA GLU A 293 8.87 15.46 6.66
C GLU A 293 8.41 16.90 6.38
N ARG A 294 9.37 17.81 6.26
CA ARG A 294 9.12 19.23 6.00
C ARG A 294 9.32 19.53 4.53
N TYR A 295 8.31 20.14 3.93
CA TYR A 295 8.35 20.55 2.53
C TYR A 295 7.92 21.99 2.37
N SER A 296 8.47 22.63 1.36
CA SER A 296 8.09 23.98 0.99
C SER A 296 6.65 24.00 0.42
N CYS A 297 5.88 25.02 0.76
CA CYS A 297 4.45 25.05 0.48
C CYS A 297 4.09 25.26 -1.00
N ASN A 298 5.06 25.57 -1.85
CA ASN A 298 4.88 25.61 -3.30
C ASN A 298 4.76 24.22 -3.94
N ASN A 299 5.16 23.15 -3.24
CA ASN A 299 5.06 21.78 -3.73
C ASN A 299 3.60 21.32 -3.83
N ARG A 300 3.31 20.46 -4.81
CA ARG A 300 1.96 19.93 -5.04
C ARG A 300 1.88 18.49 -4.57
N PHE A 301 1.17 18.25 -3.48
CA PHE A 301 1.02 16.92 -2.88
C PHE A 301 -0.44 16.51 -2.76
N ALA A 302 -0.67 15.24 -2.45
CA ALA A 302 -2.01 14.74 -2.19
C ALA A 302 -2.59 15.40 -0.93
N VAL A 303 -3.89 15.65 -0.96
CA VAL A 303 -4.69 16.06 0.20
C VAL A 303 -5.74 14.99 0.39
N LEU A 304 -5.82 14.44 1.59
CA LEU A 304 -6.82 13.43 1.92
C LEU A 304 -8.06 14.07 2.53
N CYS A 305 -9.17 13.36 2.43
CA CYS A 305 -10.48 13.71 2.94
C CYS A 305 -11.02 12.53 3.74
N ILE A 306 -11.54 12.78 4.93
CA ILE A 306 -12.10 11.76 5.84
C ILE A 306 -13.55 12.09 6.16
N GLU A 307 -14.40 11.06 6.27
CA GLU A 307 -15.72 11.24 6.86
C GLU A 307 -15.60 11.62 8.34
N ALA A 308 -16.03 12.84 8.69
CA ALA A 308 -15.99 13.34 10.07
C ALA A 308 -17.01 12.65 11.00
N THR A 309 -18.03 12.01 10.42
CA THR A 309 -19.09 11.28 11.13
C THR A 309 -19.52 10.05 10.35
N SER A 310 -19.81 8.97 11.04
CA SER A 310 -20.35 7.73 10.46
C SER A 310 -21.77 7.91 9.92
N GLN A 311 -22.09 7.23 8.81
CA GLN A 311 -23.42 7.27 8.18
C GLN A 311 -24.55 6.70 9.06
N TYR A 312 -24.21 5.84 10.03
CA TYR A 312 -25.18 5.32 10.99
C TYR A 312 -25.88 6.47 11.76
N SER A 313 -25.12 7.51 12.11
CA SER A 313 -25.63 8.76 12.71
C SER A 313 -26.73 9.41 11.89
N ARG A 314 -26.62 9.36 10.55
CA ARG A 314 -27.53 10.04 9.62
C ARG A 314 -28.77 9.22 9.30
N ARG A 315 -28.68 7.88 9.28
CA ARG A 315 -29.88 7.02 9.12
C ARG A 315 -30.91 7.28 10.23
N ARG A 316 -30.48 7.57 11.46
CA ARG A 316 -31.37 7.95 12.56
C ARG A 316 -32.00 9.35 12.39
N ARG A 317 -31.43 10.20 11.52
CA ARG A 317 -31.80 11.63 11.40
C ARG A 317 -32.60 11.94 10.12
N ARG A 318 -32.86 10.99 9.22
CA ARG A 318 -33.50 11.28 7.93
C ARG A 318 -34.87 10.63 7.74
N ARG A 319 -35.87 11.51 7.88
CA ARG A 319 -37.15 11.52 7.18
C ARG A 319 -37.33 12.94 6.64
N ASN A 320 -36.61 13.31 5.58
CA ASN A 320 -37.01 14.35 4.61
C ASN A 320 -35.95 14.52 3.52
N ALA A 321 -36.48 14.66 2.30
CA ALA A 321 -35.77 14.71 1.03
C ALA A 321 -35.49 16.18 0.64
N ASP A 322 -34.20 16.51 0.51
CA ASP A 322 -33.66 17.58 -0.36
C ASP A 322 -32.12 17.50 -0.40
N GLU A 323 -31.56 16.29 -0.55
CA GLU A 323 -30.11 16.06 -0.39
C GLU A 323 -29.26 16.29 -1.63
N ASP A 324 -29.90 16.56 -2.77
CA ASP A 324 -29.23 16.53 -4.07
C ASP A 324 -28.81 17.93 -4.55
N LYS A 325 -29.08 18.98 -3.77
CA LYS A 325 -28.57 20.34 -4.06
C LYS A 325 -27.18 20.52 -3.47
N GLU A 326 -26.21 20.85 -4.32
CA GLU A 326 -24.85 21.25 -3.90
C GLU A 326 -24.95 22.55 -3.06
N LEU A 327 -24.43 22.49 -1.83
CA LEU A 327 -24.38 23.63 -0.91
C LEU A 327 -23.21 24.55 -1.29
N SER A 328 -23.38 25.85 -1.05
CA SER A 328 -22.26 26.80 -1.05
C SER A 328 -21.27 26.52 0.08
N GLU A 329 -20.05 27.07 0.00
CA GLU A 329 -19.05 26.92 1.05
C GLU A 329 -19.58 27.40 2.42
N GLY A 330 -20.26 28.56 2.46
CA GLY A 330 -20.84 29.10 3.69
C GLY A 330 -21.90 28.17 4.30
N GLU A 331 -22.83 27.67 3.50
CA GLU A 331 -23.87 26.73 3.95
C GLU A 331 -23.26 25.42 4.45
N TYR A 332 -22.22 24.92 3.78
CA TYR A 332 -21.51 23.72 4.21
C TYR A 332 -20.83 23.91 5.57
N GLN A 333 -20.20 25.07 5.81
CA GLN A 333 -19.57 25.38 7.09
C GLN A 333 -20.60 25.42 8.23
N VAL A 334 -21.76 26.04 8.04
CA VAL A 334 -22.83 26.05 9.04
C VAL A 334 -23.29 24.63 9.36
N GLN A 335 -23.52 23.80 8.33
CA GLN A 335 -23.91 22.39 8.52
C GLN A 335 -22.83 21.58 9.26
N LEU A 336 -21.55 21.84 9.00
CA LEU A 336 -20.44 21.21 9.71
C LEU A 336 -20.45 21.55 11.21
N GLU A 337 -20.60 22.83 11.54
CA GLU A 337 -20.63 23.31 12.91
C GLU A 337 -21.80 22.69 13.68
N GLU A 338 -22.99 22.61 13.08
CA GLU A 338 -24.14 21.93 13.66
C GLU A 338 -23.83 20.45 13.94
N LEU A 339 -23.34 19.70 12.95
CA LEU A 339 -23.07 18.27 13.10
C LEU A 339 -22.03 17.94 14.19
N ILE A 340 -21.07 18.83 14.40
CA ILE A 340 -19.99 18.66 15.37
C ILE A 340 -20.41 19.16 16.77
N SER A 341 -21.21 20.23 16.85
CA SER A 341 -21.66 20.84 18.11
C SER A 341 -22.78 20.05 18.81
N ASP A 342 -23.68 19.44 18.05
CA ASP A 342 -24.99 18.95 18.52
C ASP A 342 -24.98 17.76 19.50
N LYS A 343 -23.81 17.30 19.99
CA LYS A 343 -23.73 16.16 20.92
C LYS A 343 -22.76 16.30 22.10
N GLY A 344 -22.31 17.51 22.40
CA GLY A 344 -21.71 17.83 23.71
C GLY A 344 -22.74 18.00 24.84
N ARG A 345 -24.04 18.01 24.52
CA ARG A 345 -25.17 17.99 25.47
C ARG A 345 -25.95 16.69 25.33
N LYS A 346 -25.50 15.63 26.00
CA LYS A 346 -26.36 14.58 26.55
C LYS A 346 -25.57 13.69 27.48
#